data_AF-A0A7J8CR11-F1
#
_entry.id   AF-A0A7J8CR11-F1
#
_cell.length_a   1.000
_cell.length_b   1.000
_cell.length_c   1.000
_cell.angle_alpha   90.00
_cell.angle_beta   90.00
_cell.angle_gamma   90.00
#
_symmetry.space_group_name_H-M   'P 1'
#
loop_
_entity.id
_entity.type
_entity.pdbx_description
1 polymer ?
#
loop_
_entity_poly.entity_id
_entity_poly.type
_entity_poly.pdbx_seq_one_letter_code
_entity_poly.pdbx_strand_id
1 'polypeptide(L)'
;MTFAFVSYWHGGYDYLWCWAALNWLGVTVENGVRRLVEIPCIQDSLVQLLSPRARRRVHAALASCSTSMLILSNLVFLGGNQVGKIYWNRIFVQGWPWVTLSVLGLLYCYSHVGIAWAETYSVN
;
A
#
# COMPACT_ATOMS: atom_id res chain seq x y z
N MET A 1 1.56 18.19 -5.52
CA MET A 1 2.59 19.26 -5.47
C MET A 1 3.88 18.79 -4.81
N THR A 2 3.83 18.18 -3.62
CA THR A 2 5.02 17.68 -2.90
C THR A 2 5.87 16.70 -3.71
N PHE A 3 5.26 15.67 -4.33
CA PHE A 3 6.00 14.67 -5.12
C PHE A 3 6.63 15.23 -6.39
N ALA A 4 5.96 16.18 -7.05
CA ALA A 4 6.48 16.85 -8.24
C ALA A 4 7.67 17.77 -7.90
N PHE A 5 7.60 18.46 -6.76
CA PHE A 5 8.69 19.30 -6.27
C PHE A 5 9.95 18.49 -5.92
N VAL A 6 9.80 17.37 -5.21
CA VAL A 6 10.93 16.47 -4.88
C VAL A 6 11.55 15.87 -6.15
N SER A 7 10.72 15.50 -7.13
CA SER A 7 11.20 14.96 -8.41
C SER A 7 12.00 16.00 -9.20
N TYR A 8 11.53 17.24 -9.22
CA TYR A 8 12.22 18.34 -9.87
C TYR A 8 13.55 18.69 -9.18
N TRP A 9 13.56 18.71 -7.84
CA TRP A 9 14.76 19.00 -7.04
C TRP A 9 15.90 17.99 -7.26
N HIS A 10 15.57 16.71 -7.45
CA HIS A 10 16.56 15.66 -7.71
C HIS A 10 16.99 15.54 -9.19
N GLY A 11 16.63 16.51 -10.04
CA GLY A 11 17.07 16.57 -11.44
C GLY A 11 16.07 16.00 -12.46
N GLY A 12 14.84 15.69 -12.06
CA GLY A 12 13.75 15.38 -12.99
C GLY A 12 13.90 14.07 -13.77
N TYR A 13 14.74 13.14 -13.32
CA TYR A 13 14.93 11.85 -13.97
C TYR A 13 13.62 11.04 -14.05
N ASP A 14 13.44 10.28 -15.13
CA ASP A 14 12.21 9.50 -15.41
C ASP A 14 11.79 8.56 -14.26
N TYR A 15 12.75 8.06 -13.48
CA TYR A 15 12.49 7.18 -12.35
C TYR A 15 11.88 7.89 -11.14
N LEU A 16 12.18 9.17 -10.95
CA LEU A 16 11.59 10.01 -9.90
C LEU A 16 10.14 10.35 -10.26
N TRP A 17 9.85 10.58 -11.54
CA TRP A 17 8.47 10.74 -12.01
C TRP A 17 7.65 9.45 -11.83
N CYS A 18 8.21 8.30 -12.15
CA CYS A 18 7.58 7.00 -11.91
C CYS A 18 7.32 6.78 -10.40
N TRP A 19 8.30 7.09 -9.55
CA TRP A 19 8.17 7.05 -8.10
C TRP A 19 7.06 7.99 -7.58
N ALA A 20 7.05 9.23 -8.04
CA ALA A 20 6.06 10.23 -7.68
C ALA A 20 4.64 9.80 -8.11
N ALA A 21 4.49 9.23 -9.30
CA ALA A 21 3.22 8.72 -9.80
C ALA A 21 2.72 7.53 -8.96
N LEU A 22 3.59 6.59 -8.59
CA LEU A 22 3.23 5.45 -7.75
C LEU A 22 2.78 5.87 -6.35
N ASN A 23 3.51 6.79 -5.70
CA ASN A 23 3.09 7.32 -4.39
C ASN A 23 1.80 8.14 -4.49
N TRP A 24 1.68 8.99 -5.51
CA TRP A 24 0.47 9.77 -5.72
C TRP A 24 -0.76 8.88 -5.96
N LEU A 25 -0.60 7.82 -6.75
CA LEU A 25 -1.66 6.84 -7.00
C LEU A 25 -2.04 6.10 -5.72
N GLY A 26 -1.06 5.67 -4.91
CA GLY A 26 -1.31 5.06 -3.60
C GLY A 26 -2.13 5.96 -2.68
N VAL A 27 -1.71 7.21 -2.50
CA VAL A 27 -2.41 8.20 -1.66
C VAL A 27 -3.80 8.54 -2.22
N THR A 28 -3.95 8.59 -3.54
CA THR A 28 -5.26 8.86 -4.18
C THR A 28 -6.22 7.70 -3.97
N VAL A 29 -5.74 6.46 -4.10
CA VAL A 29 -6.53 5.25 -3.82
C VAL A 29 -6.91 5.19 -2.34
N GLU A 30 -5.98 5.42 -1.42
CA GLU A 30 -6.27 5.41 0.03
C GLU A 30 -7.32 6.46 0.41
N ASN A 31 -7.17 7.69 -0.07
CA ASN A 31 -8.16 8.75 0.17
C ASN A 31 -9.49 8.47 -0.53
N GLY A 32 -9.45 7.87 -1.73
CA GLY A 32 -10.64 7.45 -2.47
C GLY A 32 -11.41 6.36 -1.73
N VAL A 33 -10.73 5.32 -1.26
CA VAL A 33 -11.31 4.24 -0.45
C VAL A 33 -11.88 4.79 0.85
N ARG A 34 -11.15 5.68 1.53
CA ARG A 34 -11.64 6.33 2.75
C ARG A 34 -12.95 7.09 2.51
N ARG A 35 -12.98 7.93 1.48
CA ARG A 35 -14.20 8.68 1.11
C ARG A 35 -15.33 7.76 0.69
N LEU A 36 -15.03 6.68 -0.03
CA LEU A 36 -16.02 5.69 -0.44
C LEU A 36 -16.67 5.01 0.77
N VAL A 37 -15.86 4.65 1.78
CA VAL A 37 -16.33 4.01 3.01
C VAL A 37 -17.08 5.00 3.93
N GLU A 38 -16.79 6.30 3.86
CA GLU A 38 -17.52 7.35 4.59
C GLU A 38 -18.90 7.68 3.98
N ILE A 39 -19.21 7.18 2.78
CA ILE A 39 -20.56 7.35 2.20
C ILE A 39 -21.54 6.46 2.97
N PRO A 40 -22.61 7.00 3.57
CA PRO A 40 -23.50 6.26 4.47
C PRO A 40 -24.14 5.03 3.81
N CYS A 41 -24.56 5.13 2.54
CA CYS A 41 -25.11 3.99 1.79
C CYS A 41 -24.10 2.83 1.61
N ILE A 42 -22.82 3.16 1.40
CA ILE A 42 -21.75 2.18 1.24
C ILE A 42 -21.35 1.62 2.60
N GLN A 43 -21.29 2.47 3.62
CA GLN A 43 -21.02 2.07 5.00
C GLN A 43 -22.07 1.08 5.50
N ASP A 44 -23.35 1.37 5.31
CA ASP A 44 -24.46 0.50 5.72
C ASP A 44 -24.43 -0.82 4.96
N SER A 45 -24.18 -0.78 3.65
CA SER A 45 -24.00 -1.97 2.82
C SER A 45 -22.78 -2.80 3.27
N LEU A 46 -21.66 -2.16 3.61
CA LEU A 46 -20.46 -2.84 4.12
C LEU A 46 -20.70 -3.47 5.50
N VAL A 47 -21.43 -2.81 6.38
CA VAL A 47 -21.77 -3.35 7.71
C VAL A 47 -22.74 -4.53 7.58
N GLN A 48 -23.66 -4.49 6.62
CA GLN A 48 -24.59 -5.59 6.33
C GLN A 48 -23.92 -6.78 5.64
N LEU A 49 -22.99 -6.55 4.71
CA LEU A 49 -22.31 -7.64 3.97
C LEU A 49 -21.06 -8.18 4.67
N LEU A 50 -20.28 -7.33 5.36
CA LEU A 50 -19.01 -7.71 5.97
C LEU A 50 -19.12 -7.74 7.50
N SER A 51 -18.98 -8.94 8.06
CA SER A 51 -18.77 -9.08 9.50
C SER A 51 -17.57 -8.25 9.98
N PRO A 52 -17.53 -7.80 11.24
CA PRO A 52 -16.40 -7.03 11.80
C PRO A 52 -15.04 -7.73 11.59
N ARG A 53 -15.04 -9.07 11.60
CA ARG A 53 -13.86 -9.89 11.34
C ARG A 53 -13.44 -9.84 9.86
N ALA A 54 -14.38 -9.89 8.93
CA ALA A 54 -14.09 -9.78 7.50
C ALA A 54 -13.53 -8.40 7.13
N ARG A 55 -14.06 -7.33 7.72
CA ARG A 55 -13.54 -5.96 7.54
C ARG A 55 -12.08 -5.82 7.95
N ARG A 56 -11.70 -6.40 9.10
CA ARG A 56 -10.29 -6.38 9.55
C ARG A 56 -9.37 -7.16 8.62
N ARG A 57 -9.81 -8.30 8.09
CA ARG A 57 -9.03 -9.09 7.12
C ARG A 57 -8.80 -8.33 5.82
N VAL A 58 -9.85 -7.71 5.28
CA VAL A 58 -9.75 -6.90 4.06
C VAL A 58 -8.85 -5.68 4.30
N HIS A 59 -9.00 -5.00 5.44
CA HIS A 59 -8.14 -3.87 5.79
C HIS A 59 -6.67 -4.29 5.93
N ALA A 60 -6.38 -5.40 6.60
CA ALA A 60 -5.02 -5.93 6.71
C ALA A 60 -4.43 -6.34 5.36
N ALA A 61 -5.23 -6.92 4.46
CA ALA A 61 -4.80 -7.29 3.12
C ALA A 61 -4.48 -6.06 2.25
N LEU A 62 -5.33 -5.03 2.31
CA LEU A 62 -5.10 -3.76 1.62
C LEU A 62 -3.88 -3.03 2.19
N ALA A 63 -3.73 -3.00 3.52
CA ALA A 63 -2.57 -2.41 4.19
C ALA A 63 -1.27 -3.14 3.82
N SER A 64 -1.29 -4.47 3.74
CA SER A 64 -0.15 -5.27 3.29
C SER A 64 0.24 -4.94 1.85
N CYS A 65 -0.75 -4.87 0.94
CA CYS A 65 -0.52 -4.50 -0.45
C CYS A 65 0.05 -3.07 -0.58
N SER A 66 -0.56 -2.10 0.11
CA SER A 66 -0.08 -0.70 0.14
C SER A 66 1.35 -0.63 0.68
N THR A 67 1.64 -1.32 1.79
CA THR A 67 2.97 -1.35 2.40
C THR A 67 4.01 -1.97 1.46
N SER A 68 3.66 -3.04 0.74
CA SER A 68 4.54 -3.66 -0.25
C SER A 68 4.90 -2.69 -1.38
N MET A 69 3.90 -1.99 -1.91
CA MET A 69 4.08 -0.99 -2.97
C MET A 69 4.89 0.23 -2.46
N LEU A 70 4.68 0.64 -1.21
CA LEU A 70 5.43 1.72 -0.57
C LEU A 70 6.92 1.35 -0.40
N ILE A 71 7.21 0.13 0.07
CA ILE A 71 8.60 -0.36 0.19
C ILE A 71 9.27 -0.38 -1.17
N LEU A 72 8.60 -0.91 -2.19
CA LEU A 72 9.13 -0.92 -3.56
C LEU A 72 9.39 0.49 -4.08
N SER A 73 8.48 1.42 -3.80
CA SER A 73 8.63 2.81 -4.17
C SER A 73 9.86 3.44 -3.50
N ASN A 74 10.03 3.25 -2.19
CA ASN A 74 11.23 3.73 -1.48
C ASN A 74 12.52 3.10 -2.02
N LEU A 75 12.48 1.85 -2.46
CA LEU A 75 13.62 1.19 -3.07
C LEU A 75 13.98 1.79 -4.44
N VAL A 76 12.98 2.16 -5.26
CA VAL A 76 13.18 2.90 -6.52
C VAL A 76 13.80 4.27 -6.27
N PHE A 77 13.37 4.95 -5.20
CA PHE A 77 13.93 6.25 -4.83
C PHE A 77 15.42 6.13 -4.43
N LEU A 78 15.77 5.12 -3.64
CA LEU A 78 17.13 4.95 -3.13
C LEU A 78 18.10 4.32 -4.15
N GLY A 79 17.63 3.33 -4.92
CA GLY A 79 18.45 2.53 -5.85
C GLY A 79 18.26 2.85 -7.33
N GLY A 80 17.37 3.79 -7.67
CA GLY A 80 17.02 4.13 -9.04
C GLY A 80 16.16 3.08 -9.76
N ASN A 81 15.83 3.37 -11.02
CA ASN A 81 14.89 2.56 -11.83
C ASN A 81 15.32 1.11 -12.01
N GLN A 82 16.63 0.88 -12.16
CA GLN A 82 17.16 -0.45 -12.46
C GLN A 82 16.91 -1.40 -11.29
N VAL A 83 17.20 -0.95 -10.06
CA VAL A 83 16.95 -1.72 -8.85
C VAL A 83 15.45 -1.97 -8.69
N GLY A 84 14.61 -0.94 -8.85
CA GLY A 84 13.15 -1.09 -8.82
C GLY A 84 12.62 -2.13 -9.80
N LYS A 85 13.08 -2.09 -11.06
CA LYS A 85 12.70 -3.07 -12.09
C LYS A 85 13.17 -4.49 -11.76
N ILE A 86 14.36 -4.65 -11.21
CA ILE A 86 14.88 -5.97 -10.81
C ILE A 86 14.00 -6.56 -9.71
N TYR A 87 13.70 -5.80 -8.66
CA TYR A 87 12.86 -6.27 -7.56
C TYR A 87 11.42 -6.51 -8.00
N TRP A 88 10.85 -5.64 -8.84
CA TRP A 88 9.53 -5.86 -9.43
C TRP A 88 9.48 -7.17 -10.20
N ASN A 89 10.43 -7.39 -11.10
CA ASN A 89 10.46 -8.59 -11.94
C ASN A 89 10.68 -9.84 -11.08
N ARG A 90 11.61 -9.80 -10.11
CA ARG A 90 11.88 -10.91 -9.19
C ARG A 90 10.68 -11.27 -8.31
N ILE A 91 9.98 -10.27 -7.75
CA ILE A 91 8.94 -10.51 -6.73
C ILE A 91 7.57 -10.73 -7.37
N PHE A 92 7.18 -9.95 -8.37
CA PHE A 92 5.82 -9.94 -8.94
C PHE A 92 5.69 -10.67 -10.27
N VAL A 93 6.78 -10.90 -11.00
CA VAL A 93 6.73 -11.57 -12.32
C VAL A 93 7.30 -12.99 -12.23
N GLN A 94 8.59 -13.13 -11.92
CA GLN A 94 9.27 -14.42 -11.81
C GLN A 94 8.91 -15.18 -10.53
N GLY A 95 8.76 -14.45 -9.43
CA GLY A 95 8.41 -15.00 -8.13
C GLY A 95 6.91 -15.24 -7.93
N TRP A 96 6.08 -14.88 -8.91
CA TRP A 96 4.65 -15.11 -8.83
C TRP A 96 4.34 -16.61 -8.98
N PRO A 97 3.49 -17.21 -8.11
CA PRO A 97 2.78 -16.58 -6.99
C PRO A 97 3.51 -16.70 -5.64
N TRP A 98 4.43 -17.64 -5.47
CA TRP A 98 4.92 -18.06 -4.15
C TRP A 98 5.70 -16.97 -3.40
N VAL A 99 6.59 -16.26 -4.08
CA VAL A 99 7.38 -15.18 -3.48
C VAL A 99 6.48 -14.00 -3.16
N THR A 100 5.58 -13.64 -4.07
CA THR A 100 4.63 -12.55 -3.86
C THR A 100 3.71 -12.84 -2.67
N LEU A 101 3.17 -14.05 -2.58
CA LEU A 101 2.34 -14.49 -1.48
C LEU A 101 3.11 -14.55 -0.16
N SER A 102 4.39 -14.91 -0.18
CA SER A 102 5.23 -14.90 1.02
C SER A 102 5.44 -13.47 1.53
N VAL A 103 5.78 -12.52 0.63
CA VAL A 103 5.96 -11.11 0.99
C VAL A 103 4.66 -10.50 1.50
N LEU A 104 3.55 -10.68 0.77
CA LEU A 104 2.24 -10.18 1.16
C LEU A 104 1.73 -10.87 2.43
N GLY A 105 2.02 -12.15 2.63
CA GLY A 105 1.65 -12.90 3.83
C GLY A 105 2.38 -12.39 5.07
N LEU A 106 3.69 -12.15 4.98
CA LEU A 106 4.46 -11.54 6.06
C LEU A 106 3.94 -10.14 6.40
N LEU A 107 3.74 -9.30 5.39
CA LEU A 107 3.19 -7.96 5.58
C LEU A 107 1.75 -7.99 6.11
N TYR A 108 0.95 -8.99 5.71
CA TYR A 108 -0.41 -9.19 6.21
C TYR A 108 -0.40 -9.52 7.71
N CYS A 109 0.47 -10.44 8.14
CA CYS A 109 0.65 -10.75 9.55
C CYS A 109 1.07 -9.50 10.33
N TYR A 110 2.02 -8.73 9.79
CA TYR A 110 2.46 -7.47 10.40
C TYR A 110 1.33 -6.45 10.53
N SER A 111 0.54 -6.23 9.47
CA SER A 111 -0.63 -5.36 9.49
C SER A 111 -1.68 -5.84 10.49
N HIS A 112 -1.89 -7.14 10.62
CA HIS A 112 -2.86 -7.70 11.56
C HIS A 112 -2.44 -7.47 13.02
N VAL A 113 -1.14 -7.60 13.32
CA VAL A 113 -0.58 -7.24 14.64
C VAL A 113 -0.72 -5.73 14.89
N GLY A 114 -0.42 -4.89 13.89
CA GLY A 114 -0.56 -3.44 14.00
C GLY A 114 -1.99 -2.98 14.29
N ILE A 115 -2.99 -3.59 13.64
CA ILE A 115 -4.41 -3.30 13.89
C ILE A 115 -4.80 -3.71 15.31
N ALA A 116 -4.38 -4.90 15.77
CA ALA A 116 -4.67 -5.36 17.13
C ALA A 116 -4.01 -4.47 18.20
N TRP A 117 -2.79 -4.01 17.93
CA TRP A 117 -2.08 -3.06 18.78
C TRP A 117 -2.87 -1.74 18.84
N ALA A 118 -3.23 -1.15 17.71
CA ALA A 118 -4.02 0.10 17.66
C ALA A 118 -5.36 -0.01 18.42
N GLU A 119 -6.09 -1.12 18.29
CA GLU A 119 -7.31 -1.39 19.07
C GLU A 119 -7.01 -1.36 20.58
N THR A 120 -5.92 -1.98 21.04
CA THR A 120 -5.56 -2.06 22.47
C THR A 120 -5.23 -0.71 23.09
N TYR A 121 -4.53 0.18 22.37
CA TYR A 121 -4.13 1.50 22.88
C TYR A 121 -5.17 2.61 22.64
N SER A 122 -6.18 2.37 21.78
CA SER A 122 -7.29 3.32 21.58
C SER A 122 -8.39 3.23 22.63
N VAL A 123 -8.37 2.17 23.46
CA VAL A 123 -9.37 1.88 24.51
C VAL A 123 -8.90 2.36 25.89
N ASN A 124 -7.65 2.83 26.01
CA ASN A 124 -7.11 3.53 27.18
C ASN A 124 -7.01 5.04 26.90
#